data_AF-A0A6B3HSR1-F1
#
_entry.id   AF-A0A6B3HSR1-F1
#
_cell.length_a   1.000
_cell.length_b   1.000
_cell.length_c   1.000
_cell.angle_alpha   90.00
_cell.angle_beta   90.00
_cell.angle_gamma   90.00
#
_symmetry.space_group_name_H-M   'P 1'
#
loop_
_entity.id
_entity.type
_entity.pdbx_description
1 polymer ?
#
loop_
_entity_poly.entity_id
_entity_poly.type
_entity_poly.pdbx_seq_one_letter_code
_entity_poly.pdbx_strand_id
1 'polypeptide(L)'
;VARVLAAPDARSQSARLDSGSRATVVVSASLDEAVLLAAGLPAPPAGKVYQLWFDDGGTMRSAGVMPPSRGDGVEAVRLEGGVGEASGVGITVEPPGGSRRPSSDPIGLLDLPA
;
A
#
# COMPACT_ATOMS: atom_id res chain seq x y z
N VAL A 1 1.71 11.32 6.46
CA VAL A 1 2.59 10.22 6.94
C VAL A 1 2.85 10.33 8.44
N ALA A 2 3.66 11.29 8.92
CA ALA A 2 4.05 11.38 10.35
C ALA A 2 2.86 11.36 11.34
N ARG A 3 1.75 12.04 11.00
CA ARG A 3 0.51 12.05 11.79
C ARG A 3 -0.06 10.66 12.05
N VAL A 4 -0.13 9.80 11.03
CA VAL A 4 -0.67 8.43 11.14
C VAL A 4 0.27 7.57 11.98
N LEU A 5 1.57 7.67 11.74
CA LEU A 5 2.58 6.89 12.46
C LEU A 5 2.65 7.25 13.96
N ALA A 6 2.33 8.49 14.30
CA ALA A 6 2.34 8.99 15.68
C ALA A 6 0.96 8.95 16.35
N ALA A 7 -0.08 8.46 15.67
CA ALA A 7 -1.43 8.42 16.23
C ALA A 7 -1.48 7.44 17.42
N PRO A 8 -2.17 7.77 18.54
CA PRO A 8 -2.24 6.88 19.70
C PRO A 8 -2.91 5.53 19.42
N ASP A 9 -3.77 5.48 18.41
CA ASP A 9 -4.48 4.29 17.92
C ASP A 9 -3.80 3.65 16.71
N ALA A 10 -2.57 4.08 16.35
CA ALA A 10 -1.84 3.52 15.23
C ALA A 10 -1.56 2.04 15.45
N ARG A 11 -2.04 1.19 14.53
CA ARG A 11 -1.75 -0.24 14.49
C ARG A 11 -1.02 -0.57 13.20
N SER A 12 -0.18 -1.61 13.23
CA SER A 12 0.56 -2.03 12.04
C SER A 12 0.53 -3.53 11.82
N GLN A 13 0.53 -3.92 10.55
CA GLN A 13 0.65 -5.29 10.08
C GLN A 13 1.73 -5.36 9.01
N SER A 14 2.53 -6.42 9.00
CA SER A 14 3.60 -6.60 8.01
C SER A 14 3.45 -7.91 7.25
N ALA A 15 3.85 -7.89 5.98
CA ALA A 15 3.95 -9.06 5.13
C ALA A 15 5.26 -9.04 4.32
N ARG A 16 5.67 -10.23 3.89
CA ARG A 16 6.70 -10.36 2.84
C ARG A 16 6.00 -10.46 1.50
N LEU A 17 6.54 -9.76 0.52
CA LEU A 17 6.09 -9.81 -0.87
C LEU A 17 6.81 -10.94 -1.61
N ASP A 18 6.31 -11.30 -2.79
CA ASP A 18 6.89 -12.36 -3.62
C ASP A 18 8.36 -12.10 -4.01
N SER A 19 8.75 -10.82 -4.09
CA SER A 19 10.12 -10.38 -4.33
C SER A 19 11.07 -10.58 -3.14
N GLY A 20 10.56 -11.01 -1.97
CA GLY A 20 11.30 -11.03 -0.69
C GLY A 20 11.34 -9.69 0.03
N SER A 21 10.79 -8.63 -0.58
CA SER A 21 10.65 -7.29 0.00
C SER A 21 9.68 -7.31 1.19
N ARG A 22 9.79 -6.32 2.08
CA ARG A 22 8.87 -6.20 3.23
C ARG A 22 7.92 -5.03 3.01
N ALA A 23 6.63 -5.29 3.20
CA ALA A 23 5.59 -4.28 3.25
C ALA A 23 5.02 -4.23 4.67
N THR A 24 4.78 -3.03 5.19
CA THR A 24 4.12 -2.78 6.48
C THR A 24 3.03 -1.76 6.25
N VAL A 25 1.78 -2.12 6.55
CA VAL A 25 0.70 -1.14 6.62
C VAL A 25 0.57 -0.63 8.04
N VAL A 26 0.42 0.68 8.20
CA VAL A 26 0.11 1.36 9.46
C VAL A 26 -1.20 2.09 9.28
N VAL A 27 -2.17 1.83 10.16
CA VAL A 27 -3.51 2.41 10.09
C VAL A 27 -3.84 3.15 11.38
N SER A 28 -4.58 4.25 11.27
CA SER A 28 -5.22 4.92 12.41
C SER A 28 -6.69 5.06 12.09
N ALA A 29 -7.53 4.35 12.85
CA ALA A 29 -8.97 4.31 12.62
C ALA A 29 -9.63 5.66 12.93
N SER A 30 -9.18 6.34 13.98
CA SER A 30 -9.69 7.67 14.35
C SER A 30 -9.38 8.76 13.31
N LEU A 31 -8.33 8.55 12.52
CA LEU A 31 -7.95 9.44 11.43
C LEU A 31 -8.54 9.04 10.09
N ASP A 32 -9.08 7.83 9.97
CA ASP A 32 -9.46 7.20 8.70
C ASP A 32 -8.32 7.24 7.67
N GLU A 33 -7.09 6.97 8.12
CA GLU A 33 -5.89 7.09 7.28
C GLU A 33 -4.97 5.85 7.42
N ALA A 34 -4.32 5.49 6.31
CA ALA A 34 -3.30 4.45 6.26
C ALA A 34 -2.00 4.93 5.59
N VAL A 35 -0.88 4.32 5.99
CA VAL A 35 0.44 4.48 5.40
C VAL A 35 1.02 3.11 5.10
N LEU A 36 1.53 2.92 3.89
CA LEU A 36 2.37 1.78 3.53
C LEU A 36 3.85 2.16 3.68
N LEU A 37 4.60 1.32 4.38
CA LEU A 37 6.06 1.33 4.41
C LEU A 37 6.55 0.15 3.58
N ALA A 38 7.27 0.41 2.50
CA ALA A 38 7.85 -0.62 1.63
C ALA A 38 9.37 -0.57 1.72
N ALA A 39 9.99 -1.69 2.11
CA ALA A 39 11.43 -1.81 2.28
C ALA A 39 12.01 -2.83 1.28
N GLY A 40 13.00 -2.40 0.52
CA GLY A 40 13.68 -3.24 -0.47
C GLY A 40 12.77 -3.68 -1.62
N LEU A 41 11.74 -2.90 -1.95
CA LEU A 41 10.91 -3.13 -3.13
C LEU A 41 11.72 -2.79 -4.38
N PRO A 42 11.92 -3.71 -5.32
CA PRO A 42 12.66 -3.42 -6.55
C PRO A 42 11.93 -2.36 -7.38
N ALA A 43 12.63 -1.73 -8.31
CA ALA A 43 11.95 -0.87 -9.28
C ALA A 43 10.91 -1.70 -10.08
N PRO A 44 9.73 -1.14 -10.39
CA PRO A 44 8.78 -1.82 -11.25
C PRO A 44 9.38 -2.02 -12.65
N PRO A 45 8.87 -2.99 -13.44
CA PRO A 45 9.29 -3.16 -14.82
C PRO A 45 9.21 -1.85 -15.63
N ALA A 46 10.05 -1.73 -16.67
CA ALA A 46 10.10 -0.52 -17.48
C ALA A 46 8.69 -0.16 -18.02
N GLY A 47 8.31 1.12 -17.85
CA GLY A 47 6.99 1.60 -18.25
C GLY A 47 5.84 1.11 -17.35
N LYS A 48 6.12 0.68 -16.12
CA LYS A 48 5.12 0.29 -15.12
C LYS A 48 5.30 1.08 -13.82
N VAL A 49 4.26 1.07 -13.00
CA VAL A 49 4.25 1.62 -11.63
C VAL A 49 3.73 0.58 -10.66
N TYR A 50 3.99 0.75 -9.37
CA TYR A 50 3.21 0.05 -8.36
C TYR A 50 1.97 0.87 -8.01
N GLN A 51 0.82 0.22 -7.93
CA GLN A 51 -0.41 0.84 -7.44
C GLN A 51 -0.84 0.16 -6.15
N LEU A 52 -1.34 0.99 -5.24
CA LEU A 52 -1.87 0.58 -3.95
C LEU A 52 -3.39 0.52 -4.03
N TRP A 53 -3.96 -0.42 -3.28
CA TRP A 53 -5.40 -0.66 -3.25
C TRP A 53 -5.86 -0.86 -1.81
N PHE A 54 -7.04 -0.37 -1.48
CA PHE A 54 -7.82 -0.87 -0.36
C PHE A 54 -8.65 -2.06 -0.84
N ASP A 55 -8.69 -3.13 -0.06
CA ASP A 55 -9.55 -4.28 -0.30
C ASP A 55 -10.86 -4.13 0.47
N ASP A 56 -11.92 -3.74 -0.22
CA ASP A 56 -13.28 -3.62 0.33
C ASP A 56 -14.05 -4.93 0.05
N GLY A 57 -13.72 -6.00 0.79
CA GLY A 57 -14.44 -7.28 0.69
C GLY A 57 -14.29 -7.98 -0.67
N GLY A 58 -13.08 -7.96 -1.24
CA GLY A 58 -12.73 -8.50 -2.56
C GLY A 58 -12.78 -7.46 -3.68
N THR A 59 -13.26 -6.25 -3.41
CA THR A 59 -13.25 -5.15 -4.37
C THR A 59 -12.06 -4.25 -4.12
N MET A 60 -11.10 -4.24 -5.05
CA MET A 60 -9.91 -3.40 -4.96
C MET A 60 -10.23 -1.96 -5.38
N ARG A 61 -10.32 -1.06 -4.39
CA ARG A 61 -10.45 0.40 -4.58
C ARG A 61 -9.08 1.05 -4.62
N SER A 62 -8.82 1.90 -5.61
CA SER A 62 -7.50 2.52 -5.71
C SER A 62 -7.18 3.38 -4.49
N ALA A 63 -5.98 3.20 -3.96
CA ALA A 63 -5.41 3.90 -2.82
C ALA A 63 -4.15 4.70 -3.21
N GLY A 64 -4.02 5.05 -4.49
CA GLY A 64 -2.91 5.85 -5.03
C GLY A 64 -1.82 5.02 -5.73
N VAL A 65 -0.96 5.73 -6.45
CA VAL A 65 0.21 5.17 -7.16
C VAL A 65 1.46 5.43 -6.32
N MET A 66 2.31 4.42 -6.15
CA MET A 66 3.57 4.58 -5.44
C MET A 66 4.51 5.48 -6.26
N PRO A 67 5.08 6.54 -5.66
CA PRO A 67 6.07 7.36 -6.34
C PRO A 67 7.30 6.52 -6.71
N PRO A 68 8.09 6.94 -7.72
CA PRO A 68 9.34 6.29 -8.05
C PRO A 68 10.24 6.20 -6.81
N SER A 69 10.81 5.02 -6.57
CA SER A 69 11.73 4.83 -5.46
C SER A 69 12.89 5.82 -5.53
N ARG A 70 13.25 6.39 -4.39
CA ARG A 70 14.38 7.32 -4.25
C ARG A 70 15.70 6.61 -3.92
N GLY A 71 15.72 5.28 -3.87
CA GLY A 71 16.91 4.47 -3.62
C GLY A 71 16.60 3.21 -2.81
N ASP A 72 17.60 2.72 -2.07
CA ASP A 72 17.54 1.43 -1.37
C ASP A 72 16.80 1.50 -0.02
N GLY A 73 16.09 2.60 0.23
CA GLY A 73 15.50 2.94 1.51
C GLY A 73 14.13 2.31 1.76
N VAL A 74 13.51 2.75 2.88
CA VAL A 74 12.10 2.47 3.16
C VAL A 74 11.27 3.60 2.55
N GLU A 75 10.42 3.26 1.60
CA GLU A 75 9.45 4.19 1.01
C GLU A 75 8.20 4.24 1.89
N ALA A 76 7.80 5.46 2.28
CA ALA A 76 6.61 5.70 3.09
C ALA A 76 5.54 6.43 2.26
N VAL A 77 4.47 5.73 1.93
CA VAL A 77 3.40 6.23 1.07
C VAL A 77 2.11 6.31 1.88
N ARG A 78 1.51 7.50 1.96
CA ARG A 78 0.14 7.63 2.48
C ARG A 78 -0.83 7.10 1.42
N LEU A 79 -1.75 6.24 1.83
CA LEU A 79 -2.79 5.75 0.94
C LEU A 79 -3.81 6.87 0.68
N GLU A 80 -4.25 6.99 -0.57
CA GLU A 80 -5.26 7.96 -0.99
C GLU A 80 -6.66 7.44 -0.66
N GLY A 81 -7.54 8.34 -0.20
CA GLY A 81 -8.86 7.98 0.30
C GLY A 81 -8.85 7.52 1.76
N GLY A 82 -10.05 7.33 2.31
CA GLY A 82 -10.26 6.79 3.65
C GLY A 82 -10.04 5.28 3.69
N VAL A 83 -9.70 4.78 4.87
CA VAL A 83 -9.64 3.34 5.15
C VAL A 83 -11.04 2.75 5.06
N GLY A 84 -12.02 3.38 5.73
CA GLY A 84 -13.40 2.93 5.76
C GLY A 84 -13.53 1.49 6.27
N GLU A 85 -14.28 0.68 5.52
CA GLU A 85 -14.53 -0.74 5.82
C GLU A 85 -13.51 -1.68 5.15
N ALA A 86 -12.38 -1.15 4.66
CA ALA A 86 -11.37 -1.97 4.01
C ALA A 86 -10.84 -3.04 4.97
N SER A 87 -10.73 -4.28 4.48
CA SER A 87 -10.16 -5.40 5.24
C SER A 87 -8.66 -5.56 4.99
N GLY A 88 -8.13 -4.97 3.92
CA GLY A 88 -6.74 -5.15 3.53
C GLY A 88 -6.20 -4.08 2.59
N VAL A 89 -4.92 -4.24 2.27
CA VAL A 89 -4.18 -3.45 1.29
C VAL A 89 -3.55 -4.36 0.25
N GLY A 90 -3.76 -4.03 -1.03
CA GLY A 90 -3.15 -4.71 -2.16
C GLY A 90 -2.07 -3.89 -2.85
N ILE A 91 -1.10 -4.58 -3.46
CA ILE A 91 -0.05 -3.98 -4.29
C ILE A 91 -0.01 -4.71 -5.63
N THR A 92 -0.10 -3.98 -6.73
CA THR A 92 -0.06 -4.54 -8.10
C THR A 92 0.94 -3.79 -8.98
N VAL A 93 1.29 -4.39 -10.13
CA VAL A 93 2.11 -3.75 -11.17
C VAL A 93 1.19 -3.24 -12.27
N GLU A 94 1.18 -1.93 -12.47
CA GLU A 94 0.17 -1.26 -13.30
C GLU A 94 0.81 -0.43 -14.42
N PRO A 95 0.06 -0.09 -15.49
CA PRO A 95 0.50 0.88 -16.50
C PRO A 95 0.82 2.25 -15.90
N PRO A 96 1.54 3.13 -16.64
CA PRO A 96 1.82 4.48 -16.19
C PRO A 96 0.53 5.25 -15.87
N GLY A 97 0.50 5.90 -14.72
CA GLY A 97 -0.71 6.59 -14.22
C GLY A 97 -1.67 5.69 -13.43
N GLY A 98 -1.39 4.39 -13.34
CA GLY A 98 -2.23 3.42 -12.64
C GLY A 98 -3.46 2.98 -13.45
N SER A 99 -4.35 2.27 -12.78
CA SER A 99 -5.54 1.64 -13.32
C SER A 99 -6.76 1.96 -12.46
N ARG A 100 -7.96 1.81 -13.04
CA ARG A 100 -9.23 1.95 -12.30
C ARG A 100 -9.60 0.71 -11.47
N ARG A 101 -9.04 -0.44 -11.84
CA ARG A 101 -9.11 -1.73 -11.17
C ARG A 101 -7.77 -2.44 -11.43
N PRO A 102 -7.34 -3.39 -10.58
CA PRO A 102 -6.12 -4.16 -10.84
C PRO A 102 -6.08 -4.70 -12.28
N SER A 103 -4.96 -4.50 -12.97
CA SER A 103 -4.72 -5.08 -14.30
C SER A 103 -3.74 -6.26 -14.29
N SER A 104 -3.10 -6.50 -13.15
CA SER A 104 -2.27 -7.68 -12.86
C SER A 104 -2.74 -8.37 -11.59
N ASP A 105 -2.26 -9.58 -11.37
CA ASP A 105 -2.36 -10.21 -10.06
C ASP A 105 -1.62 -9.36 -9.00
N PRO A 106 -2.12 -9.33 -7.75
CA PRO A 106 -1.40 -8.69 -6.65
C PRO A 106 -0.06 -9.38 -6.40
N ILE A 107 0.99 -8.58 -6.23
CA ILE A 107 2.31 -9.04 -5.77
C ILE A 107 2.42 -9.01 -4.24
N GLY A 108 1.35 -8.56 -3.58
CA GLY A 108 1.26 -8.35 -2.15
C GLY A 108 -0.17 -8.08 -1.71
N LEU A 109 -0.60 -8.81 -0.69
CA LEU A 109 -1.84 -8.58 0.05
C LEU A 109 -1.50 -8.55 1.53
N LEU A 110 -2.01 -7.53 2.22
CA LEU A 110 -1.83 -7.34 3.65
C LEU A 110 -3.18 -7.13 4.29
N ASP A 111 -3.54 -7.93 5.29
CA ASP A 111 -4.70 -7.63 6.13
C ASP A 111 -4.44 -6.35 6.91
N LEU A 112 -5.49 -5.55 7.09
CA LEU A 112 -5.43 -4.44 8.05
C LEU A 112 -5.49 -5.01 9.47
N PRO A 113 -4.72 -4.43 10.41
CA PRO A 113 -4.79 -4.85 11.79
C PRO A 113 -6.18 -4.54 12.35
N ALA A 114 -6.82 -5.57 12.95
CA ALA A 114 -8.07 -5.45 13.69
C ALA A 114 -7.95 -4.48 14.86
#